data_AF-A0A0B5GU80-F1
#
_entry.id   AF-A0A0B5GU80-F1
#
_cell.length_a   1.000
_cell.length_b   1.000
_cell.length_c   1.000
_cell.angle_alpha   90.00
_cell.angle_beta   90.00
_cell.angle_gamma   90.00
#
_symmetry.space_group_name_H-M   'P 1'
#
loop_
_entity.id
_entity.type
_entity.pdbx_description
1 polymer ?
#
loop_
_entity_poly.entity_id
_entity_poly.type
_entity_poly.pdbx_seq_one_letter_code
_entity_poly.pdbx_strand_id
1 'polypeptide(L)'
;MCAARQLGGGQFRAQDGHLTWSPGEGRDSHAQHRWRARAPAEFEDMDVRVAWREGVSVDFPQMESERSYARYHQESEMVLIAEFGFIVTVVNLFNDAPAHARAAVLEQIEAMGGEAHV
;
A
#
# COMPACT_ATOMS: atom_id res chain seq x y z
N MET A 1 -50.03 24.36 -2.18
CA MET A 1 -49.14 24.63 -1.02
C MET A 1 -48.34 23.37 -0.76
N CYS A 2 -47.05 23.36 -1.11
CA CYS A 2 -46.19 22.18 -0.95
C CYS A 2 -45.15 22.47 0.14
N ALA A 3 -45.14 21.64 1.20
CA ALA A 3 -44.15 21.71 2.27
C ALA A 3 -42.84 21.05 1.81
N ALA A 4 -41.76 21.83 1.72
CA ALA A 4 -40.42 21.31 1.46
C ALA A 4 -39.80 20.80 2.78
N ARG A 5 -39.46 19.51 2.80
CA ARG A 5 -38.74 18.83 3.87
C ARG A 5 -37.41 19.53 4.17
N GLN A 6 -37.15 19.73 5.47
CA GLN A 6 -35.88 20.17 6.02
C GLN A 6 -34.83 19.08 5.77
N LEU A 7 -33.93 19.31 4.80
CA LEU A 7 -32.73 18.49 4.63
C LEU A 7 -31.76 18.86 5.76
N GLY A 8 -31.45 17.89 6.62
CA GLY A 8 -30.50 18.06 7.72
C GLY A 8 -29.17 18.58 7.18
N GLY A 9 -28.77 19.76 7.64
CA GLY A 9 -27.50 20.37 7.32
C GLY A 9 -26.35 19.57 7.93
N GLY A 10 -25.80 18.63 7.15
CA GLY A 10 -24.45 18.13 7.40
C GLY A 10 -23.48 19.29 7.25
N GLN A 11 -22.84 19.69 8.36
CA GLN A 11 -21.82 20.73 8.36
C GLN A 11 -20.66 20.27 7.47
N PHE A 12 -20.52 20.86 6.28
CA PHE A 12 -19.24 20.85 5.57
C PHE A 12 -18.25 21.67 6.40
N ARG A 13 -17.47 21.00 7.25
CA ARG A 13 -16.31 21.61 7.90
C ARG A 13 -15.16 21.54 6.92
N ALA A 14 -14.63 22.68 6.53
CA ALA A 14 -13.31 22.76 5.91
C ALA A 14 -12.31 22.10 6.88
N GLN A 15 -11.68 21.00 6.45
CA GLN A 15 -10.56 20.40 7.18
C GLN A 15 -9.29 21.07 6.71
N ASP A 16 -8.52 21.61 7.66
CA ASP A 16 -7.22 22.22 7.44
C ASP A 16 -6.18 21.18 7.07
N GLY A 17 -6.23 20.60 5.85
CA GLY A 17 -5.16 19.80 5.22
C GLY A 17 -4.62 18.57 5.97
N HIS A 18 -5.09 18.31 7.19
CA HIS A 18 -4.61 17.26 8.07
C HIS A 18 -5.62 16.13 8.03
N LEU A 19 -5.32 15.13 7.19
CA LEU A 19 -6.05 13.87 7.18
C LEU A 19 -5.78 13.14 8.51
N THR A 20 -6.66 13.33 9.48
CA THR A 20 -6.69 12.52 10.70
C THR A 20 -7.52 11.27 10.41
N TRP A 21 -6.85 10.15 10.16
CA TRP A 21 -7.54 8.85 10.12
C TRP A 21 -7.90 8.44 11.55
N SER A 22 -9.21 8.37 11.84
CA SER A 22 -9.72 7.74 13.06
C SER A 22 -10.08 6.28 12.78
N PRO A 23 -9.69 5.33 13.65
CA PRO A 23 -10.19 3.96 13.60
C PRO A 23 -11.64 3.95 14.12
N GLY A 24 -12.57 4.41 13.30
CA GLY A 24 -13.99 4.14 13.46
C GLY A 24 -14.32 2.80 12.79
N GLU A 25 -15.04 1.95 13.51
CA GLU A 25 -15.51 0.63 13.12
C GLU A 25 -15.74 0.42 11.61
N GLY A 26 -15.03 -0.55 11.03
CA GLY A 26 -15.58 -1.36 9.94
C GLY A 26 -15.26 -0.98 8.49
N ARG A 27 -14.19 -0.24 8.17
CA ARG A 27 -13.72 -0.16 6.78
C ARG A 27 -12.22 -0.34 6.66
N ASP A 28 -11.82 -1.50 6.16
CA ASP A 28 -10.45 -1.76 5.72
C ASP A 28 -9.98 -0.67 4.75
N SER A 29 -8.71 -0.28 4.83
CA SER A 29 -8.12 0.64 3.86
C SER A 29 -8.15 0.03 2.46
N HIS A 30 -8.12 0.85 1.41
CA HIS A 30 -8.01 0.35 0.03
C HIS A 30 -6.82 -0.61 -0.12
N ALA A 31 -5.67 -0.26 0.46
CA ALA A 31 -4.47 -1.10 0.47
C ALA A 31 -4.69 -2.44 1.18
N GLN A 32 -5.36 -2.45 2.35
CA GLN A 32 -5.69 -3.70 3.05
C GLN A 32 -6.64 -4.58 2.23
N HIS A 33 -7.62 -3.99 1.54
CA HIS A 33 -8.53 -4.73 0.68
C HIS A 33 -7.79 -5.34 -0.53
N ARG A 34 -6.86 -4.59 -1.13
CA ARG A 34 -6.01 -5.09 -2.23
C ARG A 34 -5.01 -6.14 -1.75
N TRP A 35 -4.54 -6.04 -0.51
CA TRP A 35 -3.70 -7.05 0.12
C TRP A 35 -4.42 -8.38 0.22
N ARG A 36 -5.60 -8.43 0.86
CA ARG A 36 -6.38 -9.67 0.97
C ARG A 36 -6.65 -10.33 -0.37
N ALA A 37 -6.91 -9.53 -1.40
CA ALA A 37 -7.23 -10.03 -2.73
C ALA A 37 -6.02 -10.58 -3.52
N ARG A 38 -4.78 -10.33 -3.09
CA ARG A 38 -3.57 -10.58 -3.91
C ARG A 38 -2.43 -11.27 -3.18
N ALA A 39 -2.35 -11.10 -1.87
CA ALA A 39 -1.37 -11.78 -1.05
C ALA A 39 -1.64 -13.30 -1.08
N PRO A 40 -0.60 -14.14 -0.92
CA PRO A 40 -0.79 -15.56 -0.69
C PRO A 40 -1.72 -15.81 0.51
N ALA A 41 -2.46 -16.93 0.49
CA ALA A 41 -3.53 -17.20 1.46
C ALA A 41 -3.03 -17.20 2.92
N GLU A 42 -1.80 -17.63 3.16
CA GLU A 42 -1.15 -17.62 4.47
C GLU A 42 -0.91 -16.21 5.04
N PHE A 43 -0.92 -15.18 4.18
CA PHE A 43 -0.71 -13.78 4.56
C PHE A 43 -1.99 -12.93 4.43
N GLU A 44 -3.11 -13.49 3.98
CA GLU A 44 -4.34 -12.73 3.71
C GLU A 44 -4.78 -11.85 4.91
N ASP A 45 -4.76 -12.42 6.11
CA ASP A 45 -5.19 -11.75 7.34
C ASP A 45 -4.12 -10.83 7.97
N MET A 46 -2.93 -10.77 7.38
CA MET A 46 -1.87 -9.87 7.84
C MET A 46 -2.28 -8.40 7.60
N ASP A 47 -2.03 -7.53 8.59
CA ASP A 47 -2.16 -6.09 8.42
C ASP A 47 -1.09 -5.60 7.44
N VAL A 48 -1.49 -4.91 6.38
CA VAL A 48 -0.59 -4.37 5.35
C VAL A 48 0.51 -3.45 5.92
N ARG A 49 0.27 -2.81 7.08
CA ARG A 49 1.27 -2.00 7.78
C ARG A 49 2.30 -2.82 8.53
N VAL A 50 2.01 -4.08 8.87
CA VAL A 50 3.01 -5.04 9.38
C VAL A 50 3.96 -5.39 8.24
N ALA A 51 3.41 -5.86 7.11
CA ALA A 51 4.20 -6.18 5.92
C ALA A 51 5.07 -5.00 5.42
N TRP A 52 4.57 -3.76 5.51
CA TRP A 52 5.36 -2.57 5.20
C TRP A 52 6.60 -2.40 6.10
N ARG A 53 6.46 -2.68 7.39
CA ARG A 53 7.56 -2.55 8.37
C ARG A 53 8.61 -3.64 8.19
N GLU A 54 8.18 -4.84 7.83
CA GLU A 54 9.04 -6.00 7.59
C GLU A 54 9.71 -5.96 6.21
N GLY A 55 9.09 -5.27 5.24
CA GLY A 55 9.61 -5.14 3.89
C GLY A 55 10.87 -4.28 3.78
N VAL A 56 11.70 -4.61 2.80
CA VAL A 56 12.93 -3.88 2.44
C VAL A 56 12.64 -2.85 1.35
N SER A 57 13.27 -1.68 1.43
CA SER A 57 13.10 -0.63 0.42
C SER A 57 13.64 -1.07 -0.94
N VAL A 58 12.86 -0.86 -2.00
CA VAL A 58 13.24 -1.16 -3.38
C VAL A 58 12.75 -0.07 -4.31
N ASP A 59 13.43 0.11 -5.43
CA ASP A 59 12.96 0.92 -6.56
C ASP A 59 12.04 0.06 -7.44
N PHE A 60 10.79 0.49 -7.58
CA PHE A 60 9.79 -0.20 -8.38
C PHE A 60 9.46 0.61 -9.65
N PRO A 61 9.79 0.12 -10.87
CA PRO A 61 9.68 0.91 -12.10
C PRO A 61 8.27 1.39 -12.48
N GLN A 62 7.21 0.84 -11.89
CA GLN A 62 5.82 1.28 -12.13
C GLN A 62 5.33 2.37 -11.17
N MET A 63 6.21 2.99 -10.39
CA MET A 63 5.81 4.13 -9.58
C MET A 63 5.57 5.36 -10.47
N GLU A 64 4.38 5.95 -10.37
CA GLU A 64 3.98 7.10 -11.20
C GLU A 64 4.60 8.44 -10.72
N SER A 65 5.14 8.48 -9.51
CA SER A 65 5.56 9.70 -8.81
C SER A 65 6.93 9.52 -8.18
N GLU A 66 7.79 10.54 -8.29
CA GLU A 66 9.09 10.61 -7.58
C GLU A 66 8.93 10.69 -6.05
N ARG A 67 7.69 10.93 -5.57
CA ARG A 67 7.35 10.94 -4.14
C ARG A 67 6.81 9.60 -3.64
N SER A 68 6.81 8.60 -4.51
CA SER A 68 6.42 7.24 -4.16
C SER A 68 7.62 6.47 -3.62
N TYR A 69 7.33 5.57 -2.68
CA TYR A 69 8.29 4.68 -2.06
C TYR A 69 7.75 3.27 -2.19
N ALA A 70 8.61 2.32 -2.54
CA ALA A 70 8.24 0.92 -2.57
C ALA A 70 9.03 0.11 -1.54
N ARG A 71 8.36 -0.89 -0.97
CA ARG A 71 8.99 -1.91 -0.13
C ARG A 71 8.58 -3.29 -0.61
N TYR A 72 9.56 -4.19 -0.70
CA TYR A 72 9.34 -5.59 -1.00
C TYR A 72 9.26 -6.39 0.30
N HIS A 73 8.14 -7.06 0.52
CA HIS A 73 7.97 -8.00 1.61
C HIS A 73 8.31 -9.41 1.11
N GLN A 74 9.46 -9.93 1.53
CA GLN A 74 10.05 -11.13 0.95
C GLN A 74 9.20 -12.38 1.17
N GLU A 75 8.62 -12.56 2.36
CA GLU A 75 7.87 -13.78 2.68
C GLU A 75 6.58 -13.92 1.86
N SER A 76 5.89 -12.81 1.61
CA SER A 76 4.64 -12.81 0.84
C SER A 76 4.84 -12.47 -0.64
N GLU A 77 6.07 -12.16 -1.05
CA GLU A 77 6.43 -11.72 -2.40
C GLU A 77 5.66 -10.47 -2.89
N MET A 78 5.20 -9.64 -1.95
CA MET A 78 4.39 -8.46 -2.24
C MET A 78 5.28 -7.22 -2.30
N VAL A 79 5.06 -6.38 -3.31
CA VAL A 79 5.55 -5.00 -3.33
C VAL A 79 4.46 -4.09 -2.81
N LEU A 80 4.77 -3.35 -1.74
CA LEU A 80 3.92 -2.32 -1.17
C LEU A 80 4.38 -0.97 -1.68
N ILE A 81 3.46 -0.15 -2.17
CA ILE A 81 3.76 1.19 -2.69
C ILE A 81 3.07 2.21 -1.78
N ALA A 82 3.84 3.18 -1.32
CA ALA A 82 3.36 4.29 -0.52
C ALA A 82 3.65 5.63 -1.20
N GLU A 83 2.78 6.61 -0.99
CA GLU A 83 2.96 7.98 -1.44
C GLU A 83 2.52 8.92 -0.31
N PHE A 84 3.25 10.01 -0.08
CA PHE A 84 2.96 10.99 0.98
C PHE A 84 2.76 10.38 2.39
N GLY A 85 3.44 9.27 2.70
CA GLY A 85 3.35 8.59 3.99
C GLY A 85 2.16 7.62 4.14
N PHE A 86 1.41 7.35 3.07
CA PHE A 86 0.30 6.40 3.06
C PHE A 86 0.57 5.25 2.09
N ILE A 87 0.32 4.01 2.50
CA ILE A 87 0.34 2.86 1.59
C ILE A 87 -0.85 3.00 0.64
N VAL A 88 -0.57 3.24 -0.64
CA VAL A 88 -1.59 3.51 -1.66
C VAL A 88 -2.05 2.23 -2.34
N THR A 89 -1.14 1.27 -2.56
CA THR A 89 -1.47 0.00 -3.20
C THR A 89 -0.44 -1.07 -2.87
N VAL A 90 -0.76 -2.31 -3.25
CA VAL A 90 0.11 -3.48 -3.16
C VAL A 90 0.05 -4.27 -4.46
N VAL A 91 1.13 -4.95 -4.80
CA VAL A 91 1.32 -5.68 -6.06
C VAL A 91 1.99 -7.01 -5.73
N ASN A 92 1.46 -8.12 -6.24
CA ASN A 92 2.19 -9.39 -6.19
C ASN A 92 3.30 -9.38 -7.25
N LEU A 93 4.56 -9.52 -6.84
CA LEU A 93 5.71 -9.35 -7.74
C LEU A 93 5.73 -10.38 -8.88
N PHE A 94 5.23 -11.58 -8.64
CA PHE A 94 5.30 -12.67 -9.61
C PHE A 94 4.05 -12.77 -10.49
N ASN A 95 2.89 -12.43 -9.94
CA ASN A 95 1.59 -12.58 -10.61
C ASN A 95 1.11 -11.31 -11.31
N ASP A 96 1.36 -10.14 -10.73
CA ASP A 96 0.82 -8.86 -11.21
C ASP A 96 1.88 -7.98 -11.89
N ALA A 97 3.15 -8.08 -11.48
CA ALA A 97 4.18 -7.18 -11.99
C ALA A 97 4.69 -7.60 -13.38
N PRO A 98 4.89 -6.64 -14.30
CA PRO A 98 5.60 -6.88 -15.55
C PRO A 98 7.01 -7.46 -15.33
N ALA A 99 7.45 -8.33 -16.24
CA ALA A 99 8.71 -9.06 -16.13
C ALA A 99 9.94 -8.16 -15.88
N HIS A 100 9.99 -6.97 -16.50
CA HIS A 100 11.10 -6.03 -16.31
C HIS A 100 11.15 -5.46 -14.89
N ALA A 101 10.01 -5.16 -14.27
CA ALA A 101 9.98 -4.67 -12.89
C ALA A 101 10.29 -5.78 -11.89
N ARG A 102 9.81 -6.99 -12.15
CA ARG A 102 10.22 -8.16 -11.36
C ARG A 102 11.74 -8.33 -11.38
N ALA A 103 12.35 -8.32 -12.57
CA ALA A 103 13.80 -8.46 -12.70
C ALA A 103 14.54 -7.35 -11.94
N ALA A 104 14.10 -6.09 -12.09
CA ALA A 104 14.72 -4.95 -11.39
C ALA A 104 14.64 -5.05 -9.87
N VAL A 105 13.52 -5.53 -9.31
CA VAL A 105 13.40 -5.75 -7.86
C VAL A 105 14.31 -6.89 -7.41
N LEU A 106 14.32 -8.02 -8.12
CA LEU A 106 15.15 -9.17 -7.74
C LEU A 106 16.64 -8.84 -7.77
N GLU A 107 17.11 -8.10 -8.77
CA GLU A 107 18.50 -7.62 -8.86
C GLU A 107 18.88 -6.78 -7.62
N GLN A 108 17.99 -5.89 -7.16
CA GLN A 108 18.22 -5.10 -5.95
C GLN A 108 18.28 -5.96 -4.69
N ILE A 109 17.40 -6.95 -4.55
CA ILE A 109 17.39 -7.87 -3.41
C ILE A 109 18.67 -8.72 -3.37
N GLU A 110 19.11 -9.22 -4.52
CA GLU A 110 20.36 -9.96 -4.65
C GLU A 110 21.56 -9.08 -4.27
N ALA A 111 21.59 -7.83 -4.74
CA ALA A 111 22.64 -6.87 -4.38
C ALA A 111 22.69 -6.60 -2.87
N MET A 112 21.53 -6.47 -2.21
CA MET A 112 21.45 -6.28 -0.75
C MET A 112 21.88 -7.53 0.04
N GLY A 113 21.57 -8.73 -0.47
CA GLY A 113 21.99 -10.00 0.13
C GLY A 113 23.47 -10.32 -0.06
N GLY A 114 24.12 -9.73 -1.08
CA GLY A 114 25.54 -9.89 -1.39
C GLY A 114 26.49 -9.14 -0.44
N GLU A 115 26.01 -8.14 0.31
CA GLU A 115 26.84 -7.37 1.25
C GLU A 115 26.91 -7.98 2.67
N ALA A 116 26.22 -9.09 2.94
CA ALA A 116 26.19 -9.73 4.26
C ALA A 116 27.37 -10.69 4.55
N HIS A 117 28.37 -10.77 3.67
CA HIS A 117 29.54 -11.64 3.85
C HIS A 117 30.85 -10.97 3.40
N VAL A 118 31.37 -10.07 4.23
CA VAL A 118 32.81 -9.73 4.27
C VAL A 118 33.27 -9.64 5.72
#